data_AF-A0A9D1SLN0-F1
#
_entry.id   AF-A0A9D1SLN0-F1
#
_cell.length_a   1.000
_cell.length_b   1.000
_cell.length_c   1.000
_cell.angle_alpha   90.00
_cell.angle_beta   90.00
_cell.angle_gamma   90.00
#
_symmetry.space_group_name_H-M   'P 1'
#
loop_
_entity.id
_entity.type
_entity.pdbx_description
1 polymer ?
#
loop_
_entity_poly.entity_id
_entity_poly.type
_entity_poly.pdbx_seq_one_letter_code
_entity_poly.pdbx_strand_id
1 'polypeptide(L)' 'MTWWTSRVWLEPAKETNTYGRDNFSIHGGWAPGSAGCIDMTSNIKNFVALFEFVGKDLIVEVKY' A
#
# COMPACT_ATOMS: atom_id res chain seq x y z
N MET A 1 6.80 6.99 14.38
CA MET A 1 7.48 6.71 13.10
C MET A 1 6.53 5.92 12.21
N THR A 2 6.36 6.35 10.96
CA THR A 2 5.23 5.99 10.08
C THR A 2 5.43 4.75 9.22
N TRP A 3 6.63 4.16 9.13
CA TRP A 3 6.95 3.14 8.11
C TRP A 3 7.65 1.86 8.64
N TRP A 4 7.73 1.69 9.96
CA TRP A 4 8.72 0.85 10.67
C TRP A 4 8.67 -0.68 10.44
N THR A 5 7.80 -1.21 9.58
CA THR A 5 7.64 -2.67 9.40
C THR A 5 7.87 -3.14 7.98
N SER A 6 7.16 -2.59 7.00
CA SER A 6 7.36 -2.89 5.58
C SER A 6 6.65 -1.86 4.71
N ARG A 7 7.02 -1.78 3.43
CA ARG A 7 6.41 -0.90 2.43
C ARG A 7 6.32 -1.59 1.08
N VAL A 8 5.17 -1.49 0.44
CA VAL A 8 4.92 -1.93 -0.95
C VAL A 8 4.47 -0.72 -1.75
N TRP A 9 5.14 -0.43 -2.86
CA TRP A 9 4.76 0.69 -3.73
C TRP A 9 3.56 0.34 -4.59
N LEU A 10 2.71 1.34 -4.84
CA LEU A 10 1.52 1.21 -5.67
C LEU A 10 1.70 1.99 -6.96
N GLU A 11 1.33 1.34 -8.06
CA GLU A 11 1.07 2.01 -9.32
C GLU A 11 -0.45 2.26 -9.42
N PRO A 12 -0.90 3.52 -9.54
CA PRO A 12 -2.30 3.82 -9.78
C PRO A 12 -2.76 3.20 -11.10
N ALA A 13 -3.91 2.52 -11.09
CA ALA A 13 -4.53 2.12 -12.35
C ALA A 13 -4.82 3.36 -13.21
N LYS A 14 -4.80 3.21 -14.54
CA LYS A 14 -4.99 4.33 -15.50
C LYS A 14 -6.24 5.16 -15.23
N GLU A 15 -7.31 4.53 -14.74
CA GLU A 15 -8.59 5.17 -14.44
C GLU A 15 -8.64 5.82 -13.03
N THR A 16 -7.58 5.66 -12.23
CA THR A 16 -7.50 6.24 -10.89
C THR A 16 -7.20 7.72 -10.99
N ASN A 17 -8.16 8.57 -10.60
CA ASN A 17 -7.89 9.99 -10.48
C ASN A 17 -7.00 10.27 -9.26
N THR A 18 -5.71 10.51 -9.51
CA THR A 18 -4.74 10.81 -8.45
C THR A 18 -4.70 12.29 -8.06
N TYR A 19 -5.46 13.15 -8.74
CA TYR A 19 -5.40 14.62 -8.59
C TYR A 19 -3.97 15.18 -8.71
N GLY A 20 -3.17 14.58 -9.59
CA GLY A 20 -1.79 15.00 -9.86
C GLY A 20 -0.75 14.49 -8.85
N ARG A 21 -1.11 13.51 -8.00
CA ARG A 21 -0.20 12.94 -7.00
C ARG A 21 0.34 11.56 -7.40
N ASP A 22 1.47 11.21 -6.81
CA ASP A 22 2.23 9.98 -7.03
C ASP A 22 2.78 9.42 -5.70
N ASN A 23 3.67 8.43 -5.78
CA ASN A 23 4.35 7.83 -4.64
C ASN A 23 3.42 7.20 -3.59
N PHE A 24 2.35 6.55 -4.05
CA PHE A 24 1.45 5.80 -3.18
C PHE A 24 2.08 4.50 -2.72
N SER A 25 1.80 4.12 -1.48
CA SER A 25 2.25 2.83 -0.96
C SER A 25 1.23 2.22 -0.02
N ILE A 26 1.28 0.90 0.09
CA ILE A 26 0.74 0.16 1.21
C ILE A 26 1.86 0.07 2.25
N HIS A 27 1.61 0.58 3.44
CA HIS A 27 2.60 0.58 4.51
C HIS A 27 1.99 0.17 5.85
N GLY A 28 2.85 -0.29 6.75
CA GLY A 28 2.49 -0.39 8.17
C GLY A 28 2.85 0.88 8.92
N GLY A 29 2.72 0.85 10.24
CA GLY A 29 2.99 1.98 11.11
C GLY A 29 1.88 2.17 12.13
N TRP A 30 2.06 3.14 13.04
CA TRP A 30 1.04 3.49 14.03
C TRP A 30 0.28 4.78 13.66
N ALA A 31 0.78 5.50 12.67
CA ALA A 31 0.23 6.77 12.26
C ALA A 31 -0.58 6.55 10.96
N PRO A 32 -1.83 7.04 10.90
CA PRO A 32 -2.72 6.86 9.75
C PRO A 32 -2.04 7.18 8.43
N GLY A 33 -2.36 6.40 7.40
CA GLY A 33 -1.92 6.61 6.03
C GLY A 33 -2.24 8.02 5.54
N SER A 34 -1.26 8.65 4.88
CA SER A 34 -1.43 9.96 4.26
C SER A 34 -2.39 9.89 3.07
N ALA A 35 -2.80 11.06 2.54
CA ALA A 35 -3.67 11.22 1.38
C ALA A 35 -3.39 10.18 0.26
N GLY A 36 -4.20 9.11 0.19
CA GLY A 36 -4.12 8.08 -0.86
C GLY A 36 -3.18 6.88 -0.62
N CYS A 37 -2.39 6.84 0.46
CA CYS A 37 -1.70 5.62 0.88
C CYS A 37 -2.64 4.70 1.65
N ILE A 38 -2.37 3.38 1.62
CA ILE A 38 -3.15 2.39 2.38
C ILE A 38 -2.36 2.00 3.62
N ASP A 39 -2.91 2.26 4.80
CA ASP A 39 -2.29 1.89 6.08
C ASP A 39 -2.86 0.58 6.59
N MET A 40 -1.98 -0.42 6.74
CA MET A 40 -2.32 -1.74 7.28
C MET A 40 -1.84 -1.93 8.72
N THR A 41 -1.24 -0.91 9.33
CA THR A 41 -0.68 -0.94 10.68
C THR A 41 0.24 -2.15 10.93
N SER A 42 -0.11 -3.05 11.86
CA SER A 42 0.62 -4.28 12.16
C SER A 42 0.38 -5.39 11.13
N ASN A 43 -0.71 -5.32 10.35
CA ASN A 43 -1.06 -6.34 9.34
C ASN A 43 -0.16 -6.31 8.10
N ILE A 44 0.67 -5.28 7.92
CA ILE A 44 1.55 -5.16 6.76
C ILE A 44 2.51 -6.36 6.64
N LYS A 45 2.92 -6.97 7.76
CA LYS A 45 3.87 -8.10 7.76
C LYS A 45 3.30 -9.30 7.01
N ASN A 46 2.06 -9.66 7.33
CA ASN A 46 1.37 -10.79 6.69
C ASN A 46 1.12 -10.50 5.20
N PHE A 47 0.81 -9.24 4.88
CA PHE A 47 0.61 -8.81 3.51
C PHE A 47 1.90 -8.92 2.68
N VAL A 48 3.04 -8.45 3.18
CA VAL A 48 4.33 -8.58 2.47
C VAL A 48 4.74 -10.03 2.32
N ALA A 49 4.53 -10.87 3.34
CA ALA A 49 4.78 -12.31 3.23
C ALA A 49 3.96 -12.98 2.12
N LEU A 50 2.72 -12.53 1.88
CA LEU A 50 1.91 -12.98 0.74
C LEU A 50 2.53 -12.57 -0.60
N PHE A 51 3.01 -11.33 -0.73
CA PHE A 51 3.67 -10.86 -1.95
C PHE A 51 4.94 -11.65 -2.25
N GLU A 52 5.78 -11.87 -1.23
CA GLU A 52 7.00 -12.67 -1.35
C GLU A 52 6.69 -14.12 -1.75
N PHE A 53 5.63 -14.70 -1.19
CA PHE A 53 5.19 -16.06 -1.54
C PHE A 53 4.65 -16.16 -2.97
N VAL A 54 3.85 -15.18 -3.41
CA VAL A 54 3.26 -15.17 -4.75
C VAL A 54 4.30 -14.85 -5.83
N GLY A 55 5.27 -13.98 -5.52
CA GLY A 55 6.37 -13.61 -6.41
C GLY A 55 5.93 -12.88 -7.69
N LYS A 56 4.76 -12.21 -7.65
CA LYS A 56 4.19 -11.46 -8.79
C LYS A 56 3.48 -10.21 -8.29
N ASP A 57 3.31 -9.26 -9.20
CA ASP A 57 2.48 -8.08 -8.95
C ASP A 57 1.01 -8.47 -8.76
N LEU A 58 0.35 -7.81 -7.82
CA LEU A 58 -1.05 -8.04 -7.48
C LEU A 58 -1.86 -6.77 -7.73
N ILE A 59 -3.01 -6.93 -8.40
CA ILE A 59 -3.98 -5.85 -8.56
C ILE A 59 -4.76 -5.69 -7.26
N VAL A 60 -4.77 -4.47 -6.73
CA VAL A 60 -5.56 -4.11 -5.54
C VAL A 60 -6.75 -3.28 -6.00
N GLU A 61 -7.96 -3.83 -5.89
CA GLU A 61 -9.20 -3.12 -6.14
C GLU A 61 -9.81 -2.66 -4.80
N VAL A 62 -9.90 -1.35 -4.58
CA VAL A 62 -10.50 -0.77 -3.37
C VAL A 62 -11.95 -0.40 -3.65
N LYS A 63 -12.87 -1.04 -2.95
CA LYS A 63 -14.32 -0.74 -2.99
C LYS A 63 -14.72 -0.12 -1.65
N TYR A 64 -15.49 0.96 -1.69
CA TYR A 64 -16.03 1.65 -0.53
C TYR A 64 -17.55 1.53 -0.51
#